data_AF-A0A432K7B6-F1
#
_entry.id   AF-A0A432K7B6-F1
#
_cell.length_a   1.000
_cell.length_b   1.000
_cell.length_c   1.000
_cell.angle_alpha   90.00
_cell.angle_beta   90.00
_cell.angle_gamma   90.00
#
_symmetry.space_group_name_H-M   'P 1'
#
loop_
_entity.id
_entity.type
_entity.pdbx_description
1 polymer ?
#
loop_
_entity_poly.entity_id
_entity_poly.type
_entity_poly.pdbx_seq_one_letter_code
_entity_poly.pdbx_strand_id
1 'polypeptide(L)'
;MNREEKIREAIAILKKSKYTVAFTGAGISVESGIPPFRGAGGLWSQYDPIILDLDYYSRKPEKSWPVVKKLFFDFFGNAKPNAAHIALAKMEQEGSLKEIITQNIDN
;
A
#
# COMPACT_ATOMS: atom_id res chain seq x y z
N MET A 1 -9.74 25.49 -0.78
CA MET A 1 -10.38 24.62 0.23
C MET A 1 -9.36 24.05 1.20
N ASN A 2 -9.64 24.16 2.50
CA ASN A 2 -8.84 23.55 3.56
C ASN A 2 -9.12 22.04 3.69
N ARG A 3 -8.35 21.36 4.55
CA ARG A 3 -8.44 19.90 4.74
C ARG A 3 -9.83 19.46 5.21
N GLU A 4 -10.43 20.19 6.14
CA GLU A 4 -11.75 19.84 6.69
C GLU A 4 -12.85 19.95 5.64
N GLU A 5 -12.80 20.97 4.79
CA GLU A 5 -13.74 21.14 3.67
C GLU A 5 -13.66 19.97 2.70
N LYS A 6 -12.44 19.54 2.33
CA LYS A 6 -12.23 18.37 1.47
C LYS A 6 -12.78 17.08 2.10
N ILE A 7 -12.61 16.90 3.41
CA ILE A 7 -13.15 15.74 4.12
C ILE A 7 -14.69 15.76 4.11
N ARG A 8 -15.31 16.92 4.40
CA ARG A 8 -16.77 17.07 4.35
C ARG A 8 -17.33 16.77 2.95
N GLU A 9 -16.66 17.25 1.91
CA GLU A 9 -17.02 16.97 0.52
C GLU A 9 -16.93 15.47 0.20
N ALA A 10 -15.82 14.81 0.56
CA ALA A 10 -15.65 13.38 0.36
C ALA A 10 -16.75 12.56 1.06
N ILE A 11 -17.12 12.92 2.30
CA ILE A 11 -18.23 12.28 3.02
C ILE A 11 -19.55 12.45 2.26
N ALA A 12 -19.83 13.65 1.74
CA ALA A 12 -21.04 13.91 0.98
C ALA A 12 -21.12 13.09 -0.32
N ILE A 13 -19.99 12.88 -1.00
CA ILE A 13 -19.88 12.02 -2.18
C ILE A 13 -20.12 10.56 -1.79
N LEU A 14 -19.43 10.07 -0.75
CA LEU A 14 -19.53 8.69 -0.29
C LEU A 14 -20.95 8.32 0.14
N LYS A 15 -21.67 9.21 0.84
CA LYS A 15 -23.06 8.98 1.25
C LYS A 15 -24.05 8.81 0.09
N LYS A 16 -23.73 9.37 -1.09
CA LYS A 16 -24.56 9.26 -2.30
C LYS A 16 -24.13 8.10 -3.20
N SER A 17 -22.96 7.53 -2.96
CA SER A 17 -22.42 6.43 -3.73
C SER A 17 -23.24 5.15 -3.50
N LYS A 18 -23.60 4.47 -4.59
CA LYS A 18 -24.23 3.14 -4.53
C LYS A 18 -23.21 2.01 -4.61
N TYR A 19 -22.02 2.31 -5.14
CA TYR A 19 -20.95 1.35 -5.35
C TYR A 19 -19.59 2.04 -5.16
N THR A 20 -19.02 1.89 -3.97
CA THR A 20 -17.74 2.51 -3.62
C THR A 20 -16.64 1.46 -3.70
N VAL A 21 -15.53 1.82 -4.34
CA VAL A 21 -14.30 1.02 -4.41
C VAL A 21 -13.15 1.86 -3.84
N ALA A 22 -12.29 1.23 -3.04
CA ALA A 22 -11.05 1.84 -2.58
C ALA A 22 -9.89 1.34 -3.44
N PHE A 23 -9.16 2.27 -4.05
CA PHE A 23 -7.90 1.95 -4.75
C PHE A 23 -6.72 2.39 -3.88
N THR A 24 -5.89 1.45 -3.44
CA THR A 24 -4.81 1.70 -2.48
C THR A 24 -3.43 1.41 -3.08
N GLY A 25 -2.42 2.05 -2.50
CA GLY A 25 -1.01 1.83 -2.81
C GLY A 25 -0.15 2.06 -1.58
N ALA A 26 1.17 2.06 -1.74
CA ALA A 26 2.13 1.96 -0.62
C ALA A 26 1.93 3.01 0.50
N GLY A 27 1.37 4.18 0.18
CA GLY A 27 1.06 5.22 1.15
C GLY A 27 0.16 4.75 2.31
N ILE A 28 -0.75 3.80 2.08
CA ILE A 28 -1.61 3.27 3.15
C ILE A 28 -0.83 2.45 4.18
N SER A 29 0.32 1.88 3.81
CA SER A 29 1.13 0.98 4.65
C SER A 29 2.28 1.70 5.37
N VAL A 30 2.48 3.00 5.12
CA VAL A 30 3.55 3.80 5.76
C VAL A 30 3.39 3.82 7.27
N GLU A 31 2.17 4.02 7.77
CA GLU A 31 1.88 3.99 9.21
C GLU A 31 1.98 2.58 9.82
N SER A 32 2.07 1.55 8.99
CA SER A 32 2.35 0.16 9.40
C SER A 32 3.85 -0.15 9.44
N GLY A 33 4.72 0.85 9.22
CA GLY A 33 6.18 0.70 9.22
C GLY A 33 6.77 0.26 7.89
N ILE A 34 5.96 0.14 6.84
CA ILE A 34 6.41 -0.24 5.50
C ILE A 34 6.79 1.02 4.71
N PRO A 35 8.08 1.24 4.37
CA PRO A 35 8.48 2.41 3.60
C PRO A 35 7.91 2.31 2.18
N PRO A 36 7.58 3.44 1.55
CA PRO A 36 7.21 3.43 0.15
C PRO A 36 8.43 3.06 -0.71
N PHE A 37 8.19 2.59 -1.93
CA PHE A 37 9.27 2.37 -2.89
C PHE A 37 9.95 3.68 -3.32
N ARG A 38 9.14 4.74 -3.55
CA ARG A 38 9.56 6.05 -4.06
C ARG A 38 9.41 7.14 -3.00
N GLY A 39 10.08 8.28 -3.20
CA GLY A 39 9.98 9.44 -2.32
C GLY A 39 11.09 9.51 -1.27
N ALA A 40 11.04 10.53 -0.42
CA ALA A 40 12.02 10.72 0.65
C ALA A 40 12.01 9.53 1.62
N GLY A 41 13.18 8.90 1.82
CA GLY A 41 13.30 7.69 2.64
C GLY A 41 12.76 6.42 1.99
N GLY A 42 12.41 6.44 0.70
CA GLY A 42 11.89 5.26 0.01
C GLY A 42 12.97 4.23 -0.32
N LEU A 43 12.56 2.97 -0.55
CA LEU A 43 13.47 1.84 -0.79
C LEU A 43 14.41 2.07 -1.99
N TRP A 44 13.99 2.80 -3.01
CA TRP A 44 14.83 3.14 -4.17
C TRP A 44 15.93 4.16 -3.91
N SER A 45 15.98 4.74 -2.71
CA SER A 45 17.16 5.49 -2.26
C SER A 45 18.26 4.59 -1.69
N GLN A 46 17.94 3.32 -1.38
CA GLN A 46 18.83 2.36 -0.71
C GLN A 46 19.19 1.16 -1.60
N TYR A 47 18.31 0.79 -2.54
CA TYR A 47 18.46 -0.36 -3.43
C TYR A 47 18.27 0.07 -4.88
N ASP A 48 19.05 -0.53 -5.79
CA ASP A 48 18.86 -0.36 -7.23
C ASP A 48 17.56 -1.06 -7.66
N PRO A 49 16.56 -0.36 -8.25
CA PRO A 49 15.31 -0.95 -8.68
C PRO A 49 15.45 -2.13 -9.64
N ILE A 50 16.59 -2.26 -10.36
CA ILE A 50 16.86 -3.37 -11.28
C ILE A 50 16.75 -4.74 -10.60
N ILE A 51 16.93 -4.81 -9.28
CA ILE A 51 16.83 -6.05 -8.52
C ILE A 51 15.41 -6.67 -8.53
N LEU A 52 14.37 -5.88 -8.83
CA LEU A 52 12.99 -6.36 -9.00
C LEU A 52 12.56 -6.48 -10.48
N ASP A 53 13.45 -6.21 -11.43
CA ASP A 53 13.16 -6.46 -12.84
C ASP A 53 13.14 -7.97 -13.13
N LEU A 54 12.16 -8.41 -13.91
CA LEU A 54 11.94 -9.84 -14.17
C LEU A 54 13.06 -10.46 -15.04
N ASP A 55 13.56 -9.73 -16.04
CA ASP A 55 14.66 -10.22 -16.89
C ASP A 55 15.96 -10.28 -16.09
N TYR A 56 16.23 -9.27 -15.26
CA TYR A 56 17.37 -9.29 -14.34
C TYR A 56 17.28 -10.45 -13.34
N TYR A 57 16.13 -10.64 -12.69
CA TYR A 57 15.90 -11.75 -11.76
C TYR A 57 16.14 -13.10 -12.45
N SER A 58 15.59 -13.28 -13.65
CA SER A 58 15.71 -14.53 -14.40
C SER A 58 17.17 -14.86 -14.75
N ARG A 59 18.01 -13.84 -14.99
CA ARG A 59 19.43 -14.01 -15.31
C ARG A 59 20.34 -14.08 -14.10
N LYS A 60 19.97 -13.44 -12.97
CA LYS A 60 20.80 -13.26 -11.77
C LYS A 60 19.99 -13.44 -10.47
N PRO A 61 19.31 -14.58 -10.28
CA PRO A 61 18.45 -14.80 -9.11
C PRO A 61 19.22 -14.73 -7.80
N GLU A 62 20.51 -15.11 -7.79
CA GLU A 62 21.39 -15.04 -6.61
C GLU A 62 21.66 -13.61 -6.14
N LYS A 63 21.49 -12.61 -7.02
CA LYS A 63 21.63 -11.19 -6.66
C LYS A 63 20.30 -10.58 -6.24
N SER A 64 19.21 -10.91 -6.92
CA SER A 64 17.89 -10.37 -6.61
C SER A 64 17.27 -11.00 -5.38
N TRP A 65 17.33 -12.34 -5.25
CA TRP A 65 16.60 -13.07 -4.22
C TRP A 65 16.95 -12.65 -2.79
N PRO A 66 18.22 -12.42 -2.40
CA PRO A 66 18.53 -11.96 -1.05
C PRO A 66 17.88 -10.62 -0.71
N VAL A 67 17.79 -9.70 -1.66
CA VAL A 67 17.16 -8.39 -1.46
C VAL A 67 15.64 -8.52 -1.42
N VAL A 68 15.04 -9.29 -2.34
CA VAL A 68 13.61 -9.61 -2.35
C VAL A 68 13.21 -10.25 -1.02
N LYS A 69 13.94 -11.27 -0.56
CA LYS A 69 13.67 -11.94 0.72
C LYS A 69 13.72 -10.95 1.88
N LYS A 70 14.77 -10.15 1.96
CA LYS A 70 14.95 -9.15 3.02
C LYS A 70 13.82 -8.13 3.05
N LEU A 71 13.42 -7.60 1.88
CA LEU A 71 12.39 -6.56 1.79
C LEU A 71 10.99 -7.11 2.07
N PHE A 72 10.59 -8.19 1.39
CA PHE A 72 9.20 -8.64 1.39
C PHE A 72 8.89 -9.66 2.48
N PHE A 73 9.86 -10.46 2.93
CA PHE A 73 9.59 -11.52 3.90
C PHE A 73 10.05 -11.11 5.30
N ASP A 74 11.30 -10.66 5.43
CA ASP A 74 11.85 -10.35 6.75
C ASP A 74 11.31 -9.02 7.30
N PHE A 75 11.14 -8.02 6.43
CA PHE A 75 10.70 -6.69 6.83
C PHE A 75 9.17 -6.53 6.79
N PHE A 76 8.50 -6.83 5.67
CA PHE A 76 7.04 -6.67 5.58
C PHE A 76 6.25 -7.72 6.38
N GLY A 77 6.76 -8.93 6.55
CA GLY A 77 6.04 -10.02 7.24
C GLY A 77 5.73 -9.76 8.73
N ASN A 78 6.29 -8.71 9.32
CA ASN A 78 6.02 -8.30 10.71
C ASN A 78 5.05 -7.10 10.81
N ALA A 79 4.64 -6.51 9.68
CA ALA A 79 3.75 -5.37 9.67
C ALA A 79 2.35 -5.73 10.17
N LYS A 80 1.69 -4.77 10.79
CA LYS A 80 0.30 -4.92 11.26
C LYS A 80 -0.61 -3.88 10.62
N PRO A 81 -1.89 -4.19 10.41
CA PRO A 81 -2.86 -3.21 9.93
C PRO A 81 -2.89 -1.96 10.82
N ASN A 82 -2.86 -0.78 10.20
CA ASN A 82 -3.04 0.51 10.87
C ASN A 82 -4.51 1.00 10.80
N ALA A 83 -4.77 2.20 11.33
CA ALA A 83 -6.11 2.77 11.41
C ALA A 83 -6.83 2.88 10.05
N ALA A 84 -6.10 3.14 8.95
CA ALA A 84 -6.70 3.21 7.62
C ALA A 84 -7.20 1.84 7.15
N HIS A 85 -6.43 0.78 7.36
CA HIS A 85 -6.83 -0.59 7.04
C HIS A 85 -8.07 -1.02 7.84
N ILE A 86 -8.07 -0.73 9.14
CA ILE A 86 -9.20 -1.05 10.03
C ILE A 86 -10.45 -0.27 9.61
N ALA A 87 -10.32 1.00 9.21
CA ALA A 87 -11.43 1.80 8.73
C ALA A 87 -12.02 1.24 7.43
N LEU A 88 -11.19 0.87 6.45
CA LEU A 88 -11.67 0.26 5.20
C LEU A 88 -12.36 -1.09 5.44
N ALA A 89 -11.80 -1.94 6.30
CA ALA A 89 -12.42 -3.20 6.69
C ALA A 89 -13.80 -2.99 7.35
N LYS A 90 -13.91 -2.00 8.23
CA LYS A 90 -15.19 -1.63 8.85
C LYS A 90 -16.19 -1.10 7.82
N MET A 91 -15.76 -0.25 6.90
CA MET A 91 -16.62 0.29 5.84
C MET A 91 -17.18 -0.81 4.94
N GLU A 92 -16.38 -1.85 4.66
CA GLU A 92 -16.80 -3.03 3.90
C GLU A 92 -17.82 -3.86 4.68
N GLN A 93 -17.57 -4.12 5.97
CA GLN A 93 -18.52 -4.82 6.86
C GLN A 93 -19.87 -4.10 6.96
N GLU A 94 -19.86 -2.76 6.97
CA GLU A 94 -21.07 -1.92 6.98
C GLU A 94 -21.72 -1.78 5.59
N GLY A 95 -21.12 -2.36 4.55
CA GLY A 95 -21.62 -2.35 3.18
C GLY A 95 -21.46 -1.02 2.44
N SER A 96 -20.77 -0.04 3.04
CA SER A 96 -20.50 1.28 2.46
C SER A 96 -19.32 1.28 1.48
N LEU A 97 -18.43 0.30 1.62
CA LEU A 97 -17.38 -0.06 0.66
C LEU A 97 -17.71 -1.44 0.07
N LYS A 98 -17.49 -1.62 -1.22
CA LYS A 98 -17.79 -2.90 -1.91
C LYS A 98 -16.55 -3.72 -2.15
N GLU A 99 -15.46 -3.07 -2.54
CA GLU A 99 -14.23 -3.75 -2.92
C GLU A 99 -13.02 -2.86 -2.60
N ILE A 100 -11.89 -3.53 -2.36
CA ILE A 100 -10.57 -2.91 -2.28
C ILE A 100 -9.73 -3.46 -3.42
N ILE A 101 -9.21 -2.56 -4.25
CA ILE A 101 -8.21 -2.87 -5.27
C ILE A 101 -6.89 -2.31 -4.75
N THR A 102 -5.88 -3.16 -4.57
CA THR A 102 -4.59 -2.72 -4.03
C THR A 102 -3.44 -3.03 -4.99
N GLN A 103 -2.45 -2.14 -4.98
CA GLN A 103 -1.14 -2.38 -5.60
C GLN A 103 -0.14 -3.00 -4.61
N ASN A 104 -0.52 -3.14 -3.33
CA ASN A 104 0.38 -3.60 -2.28
C ASN A 104 0.50 -5.12 -2.28
N ILE A 105 1.64 -5.61 -1.80
CA ILE A 105 2.01 -7.03 -1.69
C ILE A 105 2.54 -7.35 -0.29
N ASP A 106 1.97 -6.68 0.73
CA ASP A 106 2.42 -6.63 2.11
C ASP A 106 1.59 -7.51 3.07
N ASN A 107 0.98 -8.57 2.53
CA ASN A 107 0.24 -9.59 3.29
C ASN A 107 1.08 -10.86 3.48
#